data_AF-A0A8X6S191-F1
#
_entry.id   AF-A0A8X6S191-F1
#
_cell.length_a   1.000
_cell.length_b   1.000
_cell.length_c   1.000
_cell.angle_alpha   90.00
_cell.angle_beta   90.00
_cell.angle_gamma   90.00
#
_symmetry.space_group_name_H-M   'P 1'
#
loop_
_entity.id
_entity.type
_entity.pdbx_description
1 polymer ?
#
loop_
_entity_poly.entity_id
_entity_poly.type
_entity_poly.pdbx_seq_one_letter_code
_entity_poly.pdbx_strand_id
1 'polypeptide(L)' 'MNWIAHIIRMPDDNVVKKVLKFQVRGIRKHRIPRLRWADSLESDFGIIDDKTWRTKMNEKSLWRKLGRKALAHEG' A
#
# COMPACT_ATOMS: atom_id res chain seq x y z
N MET A 1 -4.17 8.87 2.18
CA MET A 1 -2.93 8.05 2.09
C MET A 1 -2.13 7.89 3.42
N ASN A 2 -2.24 8.75 4.45
CA ASN A 2 -1.32 8.67 5.62
C ASN A 2 -1.37 7.37 6.45
N TRP A 3 -2.50 6.67 6.44
CA TRP A 3 -2.72 5.45 7.19
C TRP A 3 -1.77 4.31 6.77
N ILE A 4 -1.48 4.16 5.48
CA ILE A 4 -0.65 3.05 4.99
C ILE A 4 0.81 3.23 5.40
N ALA A 5 1.32 4.45 5.33
CA ALA A 5 2.67 4.77 5.80
C ALA A 5 2.81 4.57 7.32
N HIS A 6 1.73 4.77 8.08
CA HIS A 6 1.71 4.43 9.50
C HIS A 6 1.83 2.92 9.72
N ILE A 7 1.05 2.10 9.01
CA ILE A 7 1.10 0.62 9.12
C ILE A 7 2.47 0.08 8.70
N ILE A 8 3.08 0.59 7.62
CA ILE A 8 4.41 0.13 7.18
C ILE A 8 5.49 0.40 8.23
N ARG A 9 5.39 1.51 8.97
CA ARG A 9 6.34 1.87 10.04
C ARG A 9 6.10 1.14 11.36
N MET A 10 4.99 0.44 11.51
CA MET A 10 4.77 -0.39 12.69
C MET A 10 5.81 -1.52 12.77
N PRO A 11 6.09 -2.07 13.96
CA PRO A 11 6.88 -3.28 14.12
C PRO A 11 6.32 -4.42 13.26
N ASP A 12 7.19 -5.29 12.73
CA ASP A 12 6.76 -6.43 11.91
C ASP A 12 5.89 -7.42 12.68
N ASP A 13 5.96 -7.42 14.01
CA ASP A 13 5.10 -8.24 14.85
C ASP A 13 3.67 -7.73 15.00
N ASN A 14 3.40 -6.48 14.61
CA ASN A 14 2.07 -5.90 14.70
C ASN A 14 1.09 -6.65 13.78
N VAL A 15 -0.06 -7.05 14.35
CA VAL A 15 -1.11 -7.80 13.66
C VAL A 15 -1.61 -7.07 12.42
N VAL A 16 -1.75 -5.75 12.46
CA VAL A 16 -2.23 -4.95 11.32
C VAL A 16 -1.22 -5.00 10.17
N LYS A 17 0.07 -4.87 10.46
CA LYS A 17 1.13 -4.97 9.46
C LYS A 17 1.24 -6.39 8.89
N LYS A 18 1.05 -7.41 9.73
CA LYS A 18 0.95 -8.82 9.31
C LYS A 18 -0.21 -9.02 8.34
N VAL A 19 -1.42 -8.53 8.67
CA VAL A 19 -2.60 -8.61 7.80
C VAL A 19 -2.39 -7.91 6.46
N LEU A 20 -1.79 -6.71 6.47
CA LEU A 20 -1.45 -5.99 5.23
C LEU A 20 -0.51 -6.80 4.32
N LYS A 21 0.51 -7.44 4.90
CA LYS A 21 1.48 -8.29 4.18
C LYS A 21 0.95 -9.69 3.88
N PHE A 22 -0.16 -10.09 4.51
CA PHE A 22 -0.61 -11.47 4.51
C PHE A 22 -1.11 -11.87 3.12
N GLN A 23 -0.46 -12.88 2.57
CA GLN A 23 -0.83 -13.47 1.30
C GLN A 23 -1.45 -14.85 1.56
N VAL A 24 -2.77 -14.97 1.41
CA VAL A 24 -3.42 -16.29 1.36
C VAL A 24 -2.98 -16.98 0.07
N ARG A 25 -2.11 -17.99 0.22
CA ARG A 25 -1.69 -18.89 -0.86
C ARG A 25 -2.75 -20.00 -1.00
N GLY A 26 -3.15 -20.32 -2.24
CA GLY A 26 -4.14 -21.37 -2.55
C GLY A 26 -5.27 -20.92 -3.49
N ILE A 27 -6.09 -21.89 -3.93
CA ILE A 27 -7.27 -21.66 -4.76
C ILE A 27 -8.42 -21.22 -3.85
N ARG A 28 -8.66 -19.90 -3.75
CA ARG A 28 -9.84 -19.38 -3.02
C ARG A 28 -11.13 -19.72 -3.75
N LYS A 29 -12.20 -20.00 -3.00
CA LYS A 29 -13.54 -20.31 -3.53
C LYS A 29 -14.00 -19.25 -4.54
N HIS A 30 -14.63 -19.73 -5.60
CA HIS A 30 -15.24 -18.95 -6.66
C HIS A 30 -16.21 -17.90 -6.08
N ARG A 31 -16.22 -16.68 -6.64
CA ARG A 31 -17.09 -15.51 -6.31
C ARG A 31 -16.65 -14.55 -5.19
N ILE A 32 -15.52 -14.75 -4.52
CA ILE A 32 -14.98 -13.72 -3.60
C ILE A 32 -14.13 -12.72 -4.40
N PRO A 33 -14.33 -11.40 -4.28
CA PRO A 33 -13.47 -10.40 -4.92
C PRO A 33 -12.01 -10.68 -4.59
N ARG A 34 -11.16 -10.69 -5.62
CA ARG A 34 -9.72 -10.97 -5.49
C ARG A 34 -8.96 -9.83 -4.81
N LEU A 35 -9.63 -8.72 -4.47
CA LEU A 35 -9.02 -7.45 -4.12
C LEU A 35 -8.47 -7.47 -2.70
N ARG A 36 -7.14 -7.55 -2.58
CA ARG A 36 -6.43 -7.29 -1.32
C ARG A 36 -6.27 -5.79 -1.15
N TRP A 37 -6.09 -5.35 0.09
CA TRP A 37 -5.71 -3.95 0.35
C TRP A 37 -4.41 -3.58 -0.37
N ALA A 38 -3.45 -4.50 -0.45
CA ALA A 38 -2.22 -4.32 -1.21
C ALA A 38 -2.47 -4.12 -2.72
N ASP A 39 -3.47 -4.80 -3.30
CA ASP A 39 -3.78 -4.71 -4.72
C ASP A 39 -4.41 -3.35 -5.06
N SER A 40 -5.28 -2.83 -4.18
CA SER A 40 -5.80 -1.46 -4.29
C SER A 40 -4.66 -0.43 -4.24
N LEU A 41 -3.71 -0.60 -3.32
CA LEU A 41 -2.55 0.28 -3.22
C LEU A 41 -1.66 0.19 -4.46
N GLU A 42 -1.44 -1.02 -5.01
CA GLU A 42 -0.69 -1.18 -6.26
C GLU A 42 -1.36 -0.49 -7.44
N SER A 43 -2.70 -0.51 -7.50
CA SER A 43 -3.46 0.26 -8.50
C SER A 43 -3.26 1.77 -8.31
N ASP A 44 -3.43 2.27 -7.08
CA ASP A 44 -3.30 3.70 -6.78
C ASP A 44 -1.88 4.23 -7.06
N PHE A 45 -0.85 3.48 -6.66
CA PHE A 45 0.54 3.85 -6.93
C PHE A 45 0.97 3.58 -8.37
N GLY A 46 0.27 2.71 -9.09
CA GLY A 46 0.42 2.51 -10.53
C GLY A 46 0.01 3.75 -11.32
N ILE A 47 -1.07 4.43 -10.92
CA ILE A 47 -1.50 5.70 -11.50
C ILE A 47 -0.44 6.80 -11.32
N ILE A 48 0.25 6.78 -10.16
CA ILE A 48 1.30 7.74 -9.82
C ILE A 48 2.68 7.34 -10.42
N ASP A 49 2.74 6.21 -11.14
CA ASP A 49 3.96 5.59 -11.69
C ASP A 49 5.10 5.48 -10.65
N ASP A 50 4.78 5.03 -9.44
CA ASP A 50 5.78 4.84 -8.39
C ASP A 50 5.83 3.40 -7.89
N LYS A 51 6.64 2.57 -8.56
CA LYS A 51 6.86 1.17 -8.20
C LYS A 51 7.65 0.99 -6.89
N THR A 52 8.29 2.05 -6.40
CA THR A 52 9.16 2.03 -5.21
C THR A 52 8.48 2.55 -3.95
N TRP A 53 7.17 2.73 -3.98
CA TRP A 53 6.38 3.32 -2.89
C TRP A 53 6.59 2.63 -1.54
N ARG A 54 6.75 1.29 -1.53
CA ARG A 54 6.97 0.50 -0.31
C ARG A 54 8.22 0.94 0.45
N THR A 55 9.31 1.22 -0.27
CA THR A 55 10.57 1.69 0.31
C THR A 55 10.44 3.15 0.75
N LYS A 56 9.79 3.99 -0.08
CA LYS A 56 9.59 5.42 0.18
C LYS A 56 8.70 5.69 1.39
N MET A 57 7.82 4.77 1.77
CA MET A 57 6.96 4.92 2.95
C MET A 57 7.73 4.93 4.28
N ASN A 58 8.89 4.27 4.35
CA ASN A 58 9.73 4.33 5.55
C ASN A 58 10.29 5.74 5.78
N GLU A 59 10.59 6.47 4.70
CA GLU A 59 11.11 7.83 4.80
C GLU A 59 9.99 8.89 4.77
N LYS A 60 9.85 9.66 5.86
CA LYS A 60 8.80 10.69 5.99
C LYS A 60 8.91 11.78 4.91
N SER A 61 10.12 12.10 4.46
CA SER A 61 10.38 13.14 3.44
C SER A 61 9.86 12.70 2.06
N LEU A 62 10.21 11.49 1.64
CA LEU A 62 9.78 10.89 0.38
C LEU A 62 8.27 10.64 0.37
N TRP A 63 7.71 10.22 1.50
CA TRP A 63 6.27 10.08 1.65
C TRP A 63 5.50 11.39 1.39
N ARG A 64 5.96 12.51 1.94
CA ARG A 64 5.34 13.82 1.69
C ARG A 64 5.46 14.25 0.23
N LYS A 65 6.57 13.93 -0.45
CA LYS A 65 6.72 14.18 -1.89
C LYS A 65 5.74 13.34 -2.69
N LEU A 66 5.59 12.06 -2.36
CA LEU A 66 4.65 11.15 -3.01
C LEU A 66 3.19 11.61 -2.84
N GLY A 67 2.80 12.03 -1.64
CA GLY A 67 1.45 12.55 -1.38
C GLY A 67 1.13 13.81 -2.20
N ARG A 68 2.12 14.70 -2.38
CA ARG A 68 1.97 15.87 -3.27
C ARG A 68 1.85 15.48 -4.74
N LYS A 69 2.60 14.46 -5.18
CA LYS A 69 2.49 13.93 -6.54
C LYS A 69 1.10 13.32 -6.79
N ALA A 70 0.58 12.56 -5.82
CA ALA A 70 -0.78 11.99 -5.88
C ALA A 70 -1.85 13.07 -6.02
N LEU A 71 -1.80 14.12 -5.19
CA LEU A 71 -2.73 15.26 -5.27
C LEU A 71 -2.66 16.00 -6.61
N ALA A 72 -1.49 16.04 -7.26
CA ALA A 72 -1.32 16.68 -8.57
C ALA A 72 -1.89 15.83 -9.73
N HIS A 73 -2.16 14.55 -9.52
CA HIS A 73 -2.75 13.63 -10.50
C HIS A 73 -4.26 13.40 -10.27
N GLU A 74 -4.85 13.89 -9.18
CA GLU A 74 -6.31 14.00 -9.02
C GLU A 74 -6.81 15.16 -9.91
N GLY A 75 -6.87 14.93 -11.22
CA GLY A 75 -7.36 15.85 -12.24
C GLY A 75 -7.87 15.10 -13.46
#